data_AF-A0A2T0UVK7-F1
#
_entry.id   AF-A0A2T0UVK7-F1
#
_cell.length_a   1.000
_cell.length_b   1.000
_cell.length_c   1.000
_cell.angle_alpha   90.00
_cell.angle_beta   90.00
_cell.angle_gamma   90.00
#
_symmetry.space_group_name_H-M   'P 1'
#
loop_
_entity.id
_entity.type
_entity.pdbx_description
1 polymer ?
#
loop_
_entity_poly.entity_id
_entity_poly.type
_entity_poly.pdbx_seq_one_letter_code
_entity_poly.pdbx_strand_id
1 'polypeptide(L)'
;MREFDDEIEKAVKRAGKAAGWMFAIGVLTLLLGLFASFGTYGFGFLVALPGAGLMFALGVIINLQGMQLMETWRQGCRDAETSER
;
A
#
# COMPACT_ATOMS: atom_id res chain seq x y z
N MET A 1 -20.38 14.77 -10.34
CA MET A 1 -18.93 14.94 -10.10
C MET A 1 -18.58 14.82 -8.62
N ARG A 2 -19.12 15.68 -7.73
CA ARG A 2 -18.75 15.71 -6.29
C ARG A 2 -18.89 14.38 -5.53
N GLU A 3 -19.89 13.58 -5.85
CA GLU A 3 -20.12 12.27 -5.22
C GLU A 3 -19.08 11.21 -5.64
N PHE A 4 -18.63 11.27 -6.90
CA PHE A 4 -17.55 10.42 -7.40
C PHE A 4 -16.18 10.85 -6.84
N ASP A 5 -15.95 12.16 -6.69
CA ASP A 5 -14.74 12.68 -6.03
C ASP A 5 -14.61 12.12 -4.60
N ASP A 6 -15.70 12.15 -3.82
CA ASP A 6 -15.76 11.62 -2.46
C ASP A 6 -15.49 10.09 -2.42
N GLU A 7 -16.00 9.34 -3.39
CA GLU A 7 -15.75 7.89 -3.50
C GLU A 7 -14.29 7.56 -3.83
N ILE A 8 -13.68 8.31 -4.75
CA ILE A 8 -12.26 8.13 -5.12
C ILE A 8 -11.37 8.52 -3.94
N GLU A 9 -11.62 9.65 -3.28
CA GLU A 9 -10.85 10.05 -2.11
C GLU A 9 -10.93 8.99 -1.00
N LYS A 10 -12.12 8.41 -0.78
CA LYS A 10 -12.32 7.33 0.18
C LYS A 10 -11.57 6.05 -0.21
N ALA A 11 -11.55 5.69 -1.49
CA ALA A 11 -10.82 4.54 -2.00
C ALA A 11 -9.30 4.72 -1.84
N VAL A 12 -8.77 5.90 -2.22
CA VAL A 12 -7.35 6.25 -2.09
C VAL A 12 -6.94 6.27 -0.62
N LYS A 13 -7.75 6.86 0.27
CA LYS A 13 -7.48 6.89 1.71
C LYS A 13 -7.47 5.49 2.32
N ARG A 14 -8.33 4.59 1.86
CA ARG A 14 -8.32 3.17 2.27
C ARG A 14 -7.08 2.45 1.75
N ALA A 15 -6.69 2.68 0.50
CA ALA A 15 -5.48 2.10 -0.09
C ALA A 15 -4.22 2.55 0.66
N GLY A 16 -4.10 3.86 0.94
CA GLY A 16 -3.00 4.40 1.75
C GLY A 16 -2.98 3.83 3.17
N LYS A 17 -4.15 3.70 3.83
CA LYS A 17 -4.25 3.05 5.14
C LYS A 17 -3.84 1.57 5.08
N ALA A 18 -4.27 0.83 4.06
CA ALA A 18 -3.89 -0.56 3.86
C ALA A 18 -2.38 -0.71 3.62
N ALA A 19 -1.79 0.15 2.79
CA ALA A 19 -0.34 0.19 2.57
C ALA A 19 0.43 0.44 3.89
N GLY A 20 -0.04 1.37 4.71
CA GLY A 20 0.51 1.62 6.05
C GLY A 20 0.42 0.41 6.98
N TRP A 21 -0.70 -0.33 6.96
CA TRP A 21 -0.84 -1.57 7.73
C TRP A 21 0.08 -2.67 7.22
N MET A 22 0.24 -2.83 5.90
CA MET A 22 1.16 -3.81 5.32
C MET A 22 2.62 -3.52 5.72
N PHE A 23 3.00 -2.24 5.77
CA PHE A 23 4.30 -1.84 6.31
C PHE A 23 4.46 -2.25 7.78
N ALA A 24 3.48 -1.91 8.63
CA ALA A 24 3.52 -2.24 10.05
C ALA A 24 3.61 -3.75 10.29
N ILE A 25 2.82 -4.55 9.56
CA ILE A 25 2.86 -6.02 9.64
C ILE A 25 4.21 -6.57 9.16
N GLY A 26 4.79 -6.00 8.09
CA GLY A 26 6.13 -6.37 7.61
C GLY A 26 7.21 -6.14 8.66
N VAL A 27 7.21 -4.98 9.32
CA VAL A 27 8.13 -4.67 10.43
C VAL A 27 7.92 -5.65 11.59
N LEU A 28 6.67 -5.91 11.96
CA LEU A 28 6.34 -6.83 13.05
C LEU A 28 6.80 -8.26 12.73
N THR A 29 6.69 -8.67 11.47
CA THR A 29 7.19 -9.96 10.97
C THR A 29 8.72 -10.07 11.13
N LEU A 30 9.46 -9.00 10.81
CA LEU A 30 10.92 -8.97 11.02
C LEU A 30 11.27 -9.04 12.51
N LEU A 31 10.55 -8.32 13.38
CA LEU A 31 10.78 -8.37 14.82
C LEU A 31 10.53 -9.78 15.37
N LEU A 32 9.42 -10.41 14.98
CA LEU A 32 9.14 -11.79 15.39
C LEU A 32 10.19 -12.78 14.86
N GLY A 33 10.63 -12.62 13.61
CA GLY A 33 11.72 -13.40 13.05
C GLY A 33 13.04 -13.24 13.82
N LEU A 34 13.36 -12.00 14.21
CA LEU A 34 14.53 -11.68 15.02
C LEU A 34 14.44 -12.34 16.41
N PHE A 35 13.29 -12.24 17.08
CA PHE A 35 13.08 -12.88 18.39
C PHE A 35 13.11 -14.41 18.29
N ALA A 36 12.50 -14.99 17.25
CA ALA A 36 12.53 -16.43 17.00
C ALA A 36 13.95 -16.93 16.67
N SER A 37 14.80 -16.07 16.11
CA SER A 37 16.20 -16.37 15.77
C SER A 37 17.02 -16.83 16.97
N PHE A 38 16.75 -16.28 18.17
CA PHE A 38 17.45 -16.66 19.40
C PHE A 38 17.24 -18.13 19.80
N GLY A 39 16.08 -18.72 19.46
CA GLY A 39 15.79 -20.14 19.72
C GLY A 39 16.05 -21.07 18.53
N THR A 40 16.33 -20.52 17.35
CA THR A 40 16.43 -21.29 16.08
C THR A 40 17.79 -21.13 15.39
N TYR A 41 18.80 -20.62 16.11
CA TYR A 41 20.16 -20.41 15.58
C TYR A 41 20.19 -19.63 14.26
N GLY A 42 19.39 -18.57 14.11
CA GLY A 42 19.37 -17.77 12.88
C GLY A 42 18.24 -18.09 11.91
N PHE A 43 17.64 -19.29 11.98
CA PHE A 43 16.70 -19.75 10.95
C PHE A 43 15.38 -18.98 10.94
N GLY A 44 14.88 -18.57 12.12
CA GLY A 44 13.66 -17.76 12.24
C GLY A 44 13.76 -16.41 11.49
N PHE A 45 14.93 -15.81 11.45
CA PHE A 45 15.16 -14.56 10.73
C PHE A 45 15.22 -14.79 9.21
N LEU A 46 15.88 -15.87 8.76
CA LEU A 46 15.95 -16.24 7.34
C LEU A 46 14.58 -16.45 6.70
N VAL A 47 13.62 -17.02 7.44
CA VAL A 47 12.24 -17.23 6.95
C VAL A 47 11.40 -15.94 7.01
N ALA A 48 11.61 -15.11 8.03
CA ALA A 48 10.86 -13.86 8.20
C ALA A 48 11.23 -12.80 7.16
N LEU A 49 12.47 -12.77 6.70
CA LEU A 49 12.99 -11.78 5.75
C LEU A 49 12.23 -11.75 4.41
N PRO A 50 12.03 -12.88 3.68
CA PRO A 50 11.23 -12.87 2.45
C PRO A 50 9.76 -12.53 2.72
N GLY A 51 9.19 -12.98 3.84
CA GLY A 51 7.80 -12.67 4.20
C GLY A 51 7.57 -11.17 4.42
N ALA A 52 8.48 -10.52 5.15
CA ALA A 52 8.45 -9.08 5.35
C ALA A 52 8.71 -8.31 4.05
N GLY A 53 9.63 -8.79 3.22
CA GLY A 53 9.90 -8.22 1.89
C GLY A 53 8.66 -8.23 0.98
N LEU A 54 7.93 -9.34 0.94
CA LEU A 54 6.67 -9.46 0.20
C LEU A 54 5.59 -8.51 0.72
N MET A 55 5.43 -8.41 2.04
CA MET A 55 4.50 -7.49 2.69
C MET A 55 4.80 -6.02 2.32
N PHE A 56 6.08 -5.66 2.34
CA PHE A 56 6.53 -4.32 1.95
C PHE A 56 6.25 -4.04 0.46
N ALA A 57 6.60 -4.98 -0.42
CA ALA A 57 6.35 -4.85 -1.85
C ALA A 57 4.85 -4.68 -2.16
N LEU A 58 3.99 -5.47 -1.52
CA LEU A 58 2.53 -5.34 -1.65
C LEU A 58 2.02 -4.00 -1.15
N GLY A 59 2.53 -3.51 -0.01
CA GLY A 59 2.18 -2.19 0.51
C GLY A 59 2.52 -1.07 -0.49
N VAL A 60 3.70 -1.13 -1.10
CA VAL A 60 4.13 -0.18 -2.14
C VAL A 60 3.23 -0.24 -3.36
N ILE A 61 2.92 -1.44 -3.86
CA ILE A 61 2.03 -1.62 -5.02
C ILE A 61 0.65 -1.02 -4.76
N ILE A 62 0.05 -1.29 -3.59
CA ILE A 62 -1.26 -0.75 -3.22
C ILE A 62 -1.23 0.78 -3.17
N ASN A 63 -0.16 1.36 -2.62
CA ASN A 63 -0.01 2.81 -2.55
C ASN A 63 0.11 3.44 -3.94
N LEU A 64 0.92 2.83 -4.83
CA LEU A 64 1.07 3.27 -6.22
C LEU A 64 -0.23 3.19 -6.99
N GLN A 65 -1.00 2.10 -6.83
CA GLN A 65 -2.32 1.96 -7.45
C GLN A 65 -3.30 3.03 -6.96
N GLY A 66 -3.27 3.36 -5.67
CA GLY A 66 -4.06 4.47 -5.11
C GLY A 66 -3.69 5.82 -5.73
N MET A 67 -2.40 6.11 -5.88
CA MET A 67 -1.94 7.34 -6.54
C MET A 67 -2.34 7.38 -8.02
N GLN A 68 -2.19 6.26 -8.74
CA GLN A 68 -2.58 6.15 -10.15
C GLN A 68 -4.08 6.40 -10.35
N LEU A 69 -4.95 5.86 -9.48
CA LEU A 69 -6.39 6.12 -9.52
C LEU A 69 -6.73 7.61 -9.38
N MET A 70 -6.00 8.32 -8.52
CA MET A 70 -6.22 9.75 -8.32
C MET A 70 -5.72 10.59 -9.50
N GLU A 71 -4.60 10.19 -10.10
CA GLU A 71 -4.02 10.84 -11.28
C GLU A 71 -4.92 10.66 -12.52
N THR A 72 -5.40 9.45 -12.79
CA THR A 72 -6.28 9.16 -13.94
C THR A 72 -7.63 9.84 -13.80
N TRP A 73 -8.18 9.90 -12.59
CA TRP A 73 -9.40 10.66 -12.30
C TRP A 73 -9.24 12.15 -12.58
N ARG A 74 -8.15 12.76 -12.07
CA ARG A 74 -7.85 14.18 -12.28
C ARG A 74 -7.62 14.52 -13.76
N GLN A 75 -7.06 13.60 -14.54
CA GLN A 75 -6.94 13.75 -15.99
C GLN A 75 -8.31 13.69 -16.67
N GLY A 76 -9.14 12.70 -16.34
CA GLY A 76 -10.51 12.59 -16.89
C GLY A 76 -11.39 13.82 -16.62
N CYS A 77 -11.28 14.42 -15.43
CA CYS A 77 -12.00 15.66 -15.12
C CYS A 77 -11.53 16.86 -15.97
N ARG A 78 -10.22 16.97 -16.28
CA ARG A 78 -9.68 18.05 -17.13
C ARG A 78 -10.10 17.91 -18.59
N ASP A 79 -10.16 16.68 -19.10
CA ASP A 79 -10.59 16.42 -20.48
C ASP A 79 -12.09 16.72 -20.66
N ALA A 80 -12.91 16.39 -19.66
CA ALA A 80 -14.33 16.73 -19.66
C ALA A 80 -14.58 18.26 -19.66
N GLU A 81 -13.81 19.02 -18.87
CA GLU A 81 -13.90 20.50 -18.85
C GLU A 81 -13.47 21.13 -20.18
N THR A 82 -12.54 20.49 -20.90
CA THR A 82 -12.05 20.98 -22.19
C THR A 82 -13.01 20.66 -23.34
N SER A 83 -13.83 19.61 -23.26
CA SER A 83 -14.80 19.26 -24.31
C SER A 83 -16.10 20.07 -24.27
N GLU A 84 -16.40 20.76 -23.17
CA GLU A 84 -17.56 21.65 -23.03
C GLU A 84 -17.30 23.08 -23.54
N ARG A 85 -16.06 23.41 -23.96
CA ARG A 85 -15.69 24.70 -24.57
C ARG A 85 -15.60 24.60 -26.09
#